data_AF-A0A238WJB0-F1
#
_entry.id   AF-A0A238WJB0-F1
#
_cell.length_a   1.000
_cell.length_b   1.000
_cell.length_c   1.000
_cell.angle_alpha   90.00
_cell.angle_beta   90.00
_cell.angle_gamma   90.00
#
_symmetry.space_group_name_H-M   'P 1'
#
loop_
_entity.id
_entity.type
_entity.pdbx_description
1 polymer ?
#
loop_
_entity_poly.entity_id
_entity_poly.type
_entity_poly.pdbx_seq_one_letter_code
_entity_poly.pdbx_strand_id
1 'polypeptide(L)'
;MRDKHTHDASMTDTEPQDESTPQRVRADGGRSDVEIEREIDYLDVEINLLKPATPFMRDHLRVIWIGFGIWVVTTFGPITATRIAPDLMTTPMPILEFPLHYFLIAIVAPSSALILSVWYAKKRDEIDEKYGIEQVTTEPADERAAAAAADGGTDE
;
A
#
# COMPACT_ATOMS: atom_id res chain seq x y z
N MET A 1 13.73 -56.18 -36.32
CA MET A 1 12.80 -56.34 -35.17
C MET A 1 13.40 -55.67 -33.95
N ARG A 2 12.72 -54.64 -33.42
CA ARG A 2 12.60 -54.23 -32.00
C ARG A 2 13.85 -54.01 -31.11
N ASP A 3 14.16 -52.73 -30.91
CA ASP A 3 14.13 -51.89 -29.69
C ASP A 3 14.78 -52.28 -28.34
N LYS A 4 15.29 -51.21 -27.70
CA LYS A 4 15.53 -50.90 -26.26
C LYS A 4 16.97 -51.10 -25.73
N HIS A 5 17.56 -50.26 -24.87
CA HIS A 5 17.41 -48.88 -24.37
C HIS A 5 18.55 -48.69 -23.34
N THR A 6 19.15 -47.49 -23.27
CA THR A 6 19.66 -46.77 -22.05
C THR A 6 20.77 -47.43 -21.19
N HIS A 7 21.82 -46.77 -20.72
CA HIS A 7 21.98 -45.41 -20.20
C HIS A 7 23.42 -44.91 -20.44
N ASP A 8 23.58 -43.73 -21.04
CA ASP A 8 24.81 -42.95 -20.93
C ASP A 8 24.56 -41.87 -19.87
N ALA A 9 25.22 -42.00 -18.72
CA ALA A 9 25.13 -41.08 -17.62
C ALA A 9 26.10 -39.92 -17.87
N SER A 10 25.67 -38.97 -18.69
CA SER A 10 26.30 -37.64 -18.71
C SER A 10 25.90 -36.91 -17.42
N MET A 11 26.82 -36.89 -16.46
CA MET A 11 26.80 -35.95 -15.35
C MET A 11 26.96 -34.54 -15.92
N THR A 12 25.85 -33.89 -16.22
CA THR A 12 25.79 -32.43 -16.29
C THR A 12 25.71 -31.92 -14.86
N ASP A 13 26.80 -31.30 -14.40
CA ASP A 13 26.80 -30.45 -13.20
C ASP A 13 25.73 -29.36 -13.39
N THR A 14 24.57 -29.58 -12.78
CA THR A 14 23.56 -28.56 -12.61
C THR A 14 24.02 -27.68 -11.46
N GLU A 15 24.77 -26.62 -11.78
CA GLU A 15 24.93 -25.50 -10.87
C GLU A 15 23.54 -24.94 -10.53
N PRO A 16 23.20 -24.77 -9.24
CA PRO A 16 22.01 -24.02 -8.86
C PRO A 16 22.23 -22.57 -9.30
N GLN A 17 21.51 -22.14 -10.34
CA GLN A 17 21.39 -20.73 -10.67
C GLN A 17 20.72 -20.05 -9.48
N ASP A 18 21.54 -19.43 -8.63
CA ASP A 18 21.12 -18.39 -7.72
C ASP A 18 20.56 -17.25 -8.58
N GLU A 19 19.24 -17.26 -8.80
CA GLU A 19 18.51 -16.17 -9.46
C GLU A 19 18.43 -14.93 -8.55
N SER A 20 19.57 -14.46 -8.06
CA SER A 20 19.76 -13.07 -7.70
C SER A 20 19.98 -12.28 -8.99
N THR A 21 18.96 -12.22 -9.85
CA THR A 21 18.97 -11.36 -11.04
C THR A 21 19.30 -9.94 -10.55
N PRO A 22 20.47 -9.38 -10.90
CA PRO A 22 20.79 -8.02 -10.51
C PRO A 22 19.73 -7.15 -11.15
N GLN A 23 18.95 -6.46 -10.32
CA GLN A 23 17.95 -5.50 -10.74
C GLN A 23 18.67 -4.47 -11.61
N ARG A 24 18.68 -4.70 -12.94
CA ARG A 24 19.30 -3.78 -13.88
C ARG A 24 18.54 -2.49 -13.73
N VAL A 25 19.17 -1.53 -13.06
CA VAL A 25 18.72 -0.15 -13.00
C VAL A 25 18.76 0.34 -14.44
N ARG A 26 17.66 0.16 -15.15
CA ARG A 26 17.49 0.61 -16.52
C ARG A 26 17.38 2.12 -16.44
N ALA A 27 18.33 2.82 -17.04
CA ALA A 27 18.20 4.27 -17.21
C ALA A 27 16.90 4.53 -17.98
N ASP A 28 16.03 5.35 -17.39
CA ASP A 28 14.72 5.74 -17.94
C ASP A 28 14.84 6.58 -19.22
N GLY A 29 16.05 7.01 -19.57
CA GLY A 29 16.33 7.83 -20.75
C GLY A 29 15.82 9.26 -20.61
N GLY A 30 15.49 9.72 -19.39
CA GLY A 30 14.92 11.04 -19.14
C GLY A 30 13.43 11.15 -19.49
N ARG A 31 12.75 10.03 -19.72
CA ARG A 31 11.29 10.01 -19.94
C ARG A 31 10.55 10.21 -18.63
N SER A 32 9.41 10.90 -18.70
CA SER A 32 8.53 11.09 -17.55
C SER A 32 7.79 9.80 -17.18
N ASP A 33 7.44 9.66 -15.90
CA ASP A 33 6.63 8.53 -15.41
C ASP A 33 5.32 8.35 -16.20
N VAL A 34 4.72 9.46 -16.64
CA VAL A 34 3.46 9.46 -17.41
C VAL A 34 3.64 8.90 -18.80
N GLU A 35 4.75 9.21 -19.48
CA GLU A 35 5.07 8.64 -20.80
C GLU A 35 5.34 7.14 -20.70
N ILE A 36 6.02 6.70 -19.64
CA ILE A 36 6.27 5.28 -19.39
C ILE A 36 4.95 4.55 -19.11
N GLU A 37 4.04 5.12 -18.31
CA GLU A 37 2.75 4.50 -17.99
C GLU A 37 1.88 4.27 -19.24
N ARG A 38 1.87 5.21 -20.20
CA ARG A 38 1.05 5.10 -21.41
C ARG A 38 1.48 3.99 -22.37
N GLU A 39 2.74 3.57 -22.31
CA GLU A 39 3.29 2.50 -23.16
C GLU A 39 3.12 1.11 -22.54
N ILE A 40 2.74 1.01 -21.27
CA ILE A 40 2.60 -0.26 -20.56
C ILE A 40 1.27 -0.93 -20.93
N ASP A 41 1.36 -2.15 -21.46
CA ASP A 41 0.21 -3.04 -21.56
C ASP A 41 0.00 -3.78 -20.23
N TYR A 42 -1.10 -3.49 -19.55
CA TYR A 42 -1.45 -4.08 -18.27
C TYR A 42 -1.79 -5.57 -18.35
N LEU A 43 -2.06 -6.11 -19.56
CA LEU A 43 -2.35 -7.53 -19.76
C LEU A 43 -1.10 -8.40 -19.85
N ASP A 44 0.04 -7.81 -20.23
CA ASP A 44 1.32 -8.52 -20.42
C ASP A 44 2.31 -8.28 -19.26
N VAL A 45 1.97 -7.42 -18.29
CA VAL A 45 2.83 -7.10 -17.15
C VAL A 45 2.46 -7.91 -15.91
N GLU A 46 3.47 -8.57 -15.33
CA GLU A 46 3.32 -9.28 -14.07
C GLU A 46 3.02 -8.30 -12.92
N ILE A 47 1.87 -8.51 -12.28
CA ILE A 47 1.39 -7.66 -11.19
C ILE A 47 2.04 -8.13 -9.88
N ASN A 48 3.14 -7.48 -9.49
CA ASN A 48 3.74 -7.69 -8.17
C ASN A 48 3.33 -6.56 -7.21
N LEU A 49 2.62 -6.91 -6.13
CA LEU A 49 2.09 -5.95 -5.15
C LEU A 49 3.19 -5.23 -4.34
N LEU A 50 4.34 -5.88 -4.12
CA LEU A 50 5.43 -5.32 -3.32
C LEU A 50 6.48 -4.57 -4.17
N LYS A 51 6.54 -4.88 -5.47
CA LYS A 51 7.38 -4.21 -6.45
C LYS A 51 6.57 -3.92 -7.72
N PRO A 52 5.68 -2.92 -7.68
CA PRO A 52 4.86 -2.59 -8.83
C PRO A 52 5.72 -2.22 -10.04
N ALA A 53 5.42 -2.86 -11.16
CA ALA A 53 6.10 -2.62 -12.43
C ALA A 53 5.73 -1.27 -13.03
N THR A 54 4.50 -0.78 -12.79
CA THR A 54 4.02 0.48 -13.37
C THR A 54 4.32 1.70 -12.47
N PRO A 55 4.75 2.84 -13.06
CA PRO A 55 4.88 4.11 -12.37
C PRO A 55 3.67 4.56 -11.52
N PHE A 56 2.44 4.41 -12.03
CA PHE A 56 1.21 4.78 -11.30
C PHE A 56 1.10 4.05 -9.97
N MET A 57 1.22 2.71 -10.01
CA MET A 57 1.13 1.89 -8.80
C MET A 57 2.28 2.17 -7.83
N ARG A 58 3.47 2.51 -8.33
CA ARG A 58 4.63 2.87 -7.50
C ARG A 58 4.41 4.15 -6.71
N ASP A 59 3.83 5.17 -7.34
CA ASP A 59 3.50 6.44 -6.67
C ASP A 59 2.41 6.23 -5.61
N HIS A 60 1.39 5.45 -5.93
CA HIS A 60 0.33 5.11 -4.97
C HIS A 60 0.90 4.34 -3.77
N LEU A 61 1.74 3.33 -4.00
CA LEU A 61 2.38 2.55 -2.96
C LEU A 61 3.30 3.42 -2.08
N ARG A 62 4.00 4.40 -2.65
CA ARG A 62 4.81 5.37 -1.90
C ARG A 62 3.94 6.17 -0.92
N VAL A 63 2.76 6.63 -1.34
CA VAL A 63 1.83 7.36 -0.46
C VAL A 63 1.36 6.46 0.69
N ILE A 64 1.02 5.19 0.40
CA ILE A 64 0.62 4.22 1.43
C ILE A 64 1.75 4.02 2.46
N TRP A 65 2.99 3.84 2.02
CA TRP A 65 4.13 3.67 2.92
C TRP A 65 4.40 4.89 3.80
N ILE A 66 4.25 6.10 3.25
CA ILE A 66 4.38 7.33 4.03
C ILE A 66 3.27 7.39 5.09
N GLY A 67 2.03 7.15 4.69
CA GLY A 67 0.88 7.12 5.61
C GLY A 67 1.06 6.06 6.70
N PHE A 68 1.54 4.87 6.33
CA PHE A 68 1.87 3.80 7.27
C PHE A 68 2.96 4.22 8.26
N GLY A 69 4.04 4.86 7.78
CA GLY A 69 5.10 5.36 8.65
C GLY A 69 4.60 6.38 9.66
N ILE A 70 3.78 7.34 9.22
CA ILE A 70 3.14 8.32 10.12
C ILE A 70 2.25 7.60 11.13
N TRP A 71 1.40 6.67 10.68
CA TRP A 71 0.50 5.91 11.54
C TRP A 71 1.25 5.09 12.60
N VAL A 72 2.36 4.44 12.23
CA VAL A 72 3.21 3.71 13.18
C VAL A 72 3.75 4.66 14.25
N VAL A 73 4.26 5.83 13.84
CA VAL A 73 4.80 6.83 14.78
C VAL A 73 3.72 7.39 15.69
N THR A 74 2.54 7.73 15.18
CA THR A 74 1.47 8.31 16.01
C THR A 74 0.85 7.28 16.95
N THR A 75 0.77 6.01 16.53
CA THR A 75 0.17 4.93 17.32
C THR A 75 1.14 4.36 18.35
N PHE A 76 2.36 4.00 17.95
CA PHE A 76 3.34 3.35 18.82
C PHE A 76 4.33 4.34 19.45
N GLY A 77 4.44 5.56 18.91
CA GLY A 77 5.35 6.58 19.42
C GLY A 77 5.11 6.93 20.88
N PRO A 78 3.88 7.22 21.34
CA PRO A 78 3.63 7.52 22.75
C PRO A 78 4.05 6.40 23.70
N ILE A 79 3.75 5.14 23.34
CA ILE A 79 4.09 3.95 24.14
C ILE A 79 5.62 3.77 24.22
N THR A 80 6.28 3.88 23.07
CA THR A 80 7.74 3.75 22.96
C THR A 80 8.46 4.89 23.67
N ALA A 81 7.98 6.12 23.50
CA ALA A 81 8.54 7.29 24.15
C ALA A 81 8.35 7.25 25.67
N THR A 82 7.25 6.67 26.18
CA THR A 82 7.06 6.49 27.64
C THR A 82 8.12 5.55 28.23
N ARG A 83 8.62 4.58 27.45
CA ARG A 83 9.72 3.70 27.87
C ARG A 83 11.08 4.39 27.85
N ILE A 84 11.32 5.30 26.90
CA ILE A 84 12.62 5.95 26.67
C ILE A 84 12.77 7.22 27.51
N ALA A 85 11.70 7.99 27.66
CA ALA A 85 11.66 9.29 28.32
C ALA A 85 10.43 9.41 29.25
N PRO A 86 10.37 8.61 30.33
CA PRO A 86 9.23 8.58 31.24
C PRO A 86 8.96 9.96 31.86
N ASP A 87 9.99 10.67 32.34
CA ASP A 87 9.84 11.97 33.02
C ASP A 87 9.12 13.01 32.14
N LEU A 88 9.48 13.07 30.86
CA LEU A 88 8.83 13.95 29.89
C LEU A 88 7.38 13.49 29.62
N MET A 89 7.19 12.19 29.45
CA MET A 89 5.89 11.60 29.12
C MET A 89 4.89 11.62 30.29
N THR A 90 5.36 11.72 31.53
CA THR A 90 4.53 11.88 32.73
C THR A 90 4.37 13.32 33.17
N THR A 91 5.00 14.28 32.49
CA THR A 91 4.87 15.70 32.83
C THR A 91 3.41 16.14 32.70
N PRO A 92 2.81 16.75 33.74
CA PRO A 92 1.46 17.26 33.68
C PRO A 92 1.39 18.45 32.72
N MET A 93 0.42 18.41 31.80
CA MET A 93 0.24 19.51 30.85
C MET A 93 -0.30 20.76 31.55
N PRO A 94 0.14 21.97 31.15
CA PRO A 94 -0.12 23.23 31.86
C PRO A 94 -1.60 23.71 31.89
N ILE A 95 -2.54 22.97 31.29
CA ILE A 95 -3.97 23.32 31.26
C ILE A 95 -4.83 22.17 31.80
N LEU A 96 -4.57 20.95 31.31
CA LEU A 96 -5.37 19.76 31.66
C LEU A 96 -4.82 19.03 32.88
N GLU A 97 -3.62 19.41 33.37
CA GLU A 97 -2.87 18.79 34.48
C GLU A 97 -2.72 17.26 34.36
N PHE A 98 -2.94 16.72 33.17
CA PHE A 98 -2.91 15.30 32.89
C PHE A 98 -1.57 14.90 32.27
N PRO A 99 -1.04 13.69 32.53
CA PRO A 99 0.20 13.22 31.95
C PRO A 99 0.19 13.26 30.42
N LEU A 100 1.26 13.77 29.81
CA LEU A 100 1.39 13.97 28.36
C LEU A 100 1.07 12.71 27.54
N HIS A 101 1.58 11.54 27.94
CA HIS A 101 1.39 10.31 27.17
C HIS A 101 -0.09 9.94 26.97
N TYR A 102 -0.94 10.18 27.98
CA TYR A 102 -2.36 9.90 27.83
C TYR A 102 -3.03 10.84 26.82
N PHE A 103 -2.64 12.11 26.78
CA PHE A 103 -3.16 13.05 25.78
C PHE A 103 -2.75 12.65 24.36
N LEU A 104 -1.49 12.25 24.17
CA LEU A 104 -1.01 11.77 22.88
C LEU A 104 -1.80 10.54 22.41
N ILE A 105 -2.08 9.60 23.32
CA ILE A 105 -2.85 8.40 23.00
C ILE A 105 -4.33 8.72 22.74
N ALA A 106 -4.96 9.55 23.56
CA ALA A 106 -6.39 9.81 23.48
C ALA A 106 -6.79 10.79 22.36
N ILE A 107 -5.92 11.76 22.05
CA ILE A 107 -6.23 12.84 21.11
C ILE A 107 -5.42 12.69 19.83
N VAL A 108 -4.09 12.62 19.94
CA VAL A 108 -3.21 12.64 18.76
C VAL A 108 -3.37 11.38 17.93
N ALA A 109 -3.42 10.19 18.54
CA ALA A 109 -3.56 8.95 17.78
C ALA A 109 -4.89 8.88 16.98
N PRO A 110 -6.09 9.09 17.56
CA PRO A 110 -7.33 9.13 16.78
C PRO A 110 -7.38 10.27 15.76
N SER A 111 -6.90 11.46 16.14
CA SER A 111 -6.90 12.63 15.24
C SER A 111 -5.96 12.41 14.04
N SER A 112 -4.85 11.69 14.23
CA SER A 112 -3.93 11.35 13.14
C SER A 112 -4.61 10.53 12.04
N ALA A 113 -5.53 9.62 12.39
CA ALA A 113 -6.27 8.83 11.41
C ALA A 113 -7.18 9.71 10.54
N LEU A 114 -7.86 10.70 11.15
CA LEU A 114 -8.71 11.65 10.42
C LEU A 114 -7.89 12.57 9.51
N ILE A 115 -6.74 13.03 9.99
CA ILE A 115 -5.86 13.87 9.18
C ILE A 115 -5.26 13.05 8.03
N LEU A 116 -4.84 11.81 8.29
CA LEU A 116 -4.32 10.90 7.29
C LEU A 116 -5.36 10.55 6.23
N SER A 117 -6.64 10.38 6.58
CA SER A 117 -7.68 10.07 5.60
C SER A 117 -7.88 11.22 4.61
N VAL A 118 -7.99 12.45 5.11
CA VAL A 118 -8.12 13.65 4.27
C VAL A 118 -6.86 13.84 3.41
N TRP A 119 -5.69 13.70 4.00
CA TRP A 119 -4.42 13.82 3.28
C TRP A 119 -4.26 12.75 2.19
N TYR A 120 -4.62 11.50 2.50
CA TYR A 120 -4.57 10.39 1.57
C TYR A 120 -5.53 10.58 0.40
N ALA A 121 -6.77 11.03 0.66
CA ALA A 121 -7.73 11.34 -0.40
C ALA A 121 -7.16 12.36 -1.38
N LYS A 122 -6.63 13.48 -0.88
CA LYS A 122 -6.00 14.50 -1.72
C LYS A 122 -4.81 13.95 -2.52
N LYS A 123 -3.95 13.14 -1.88
CA LYS A 123 -2.80 12.55 -2.58
C LYS A 123 -3.19 11.52 -3.62
N ARG A 124 -4.28 10.79 -3.40
CA ARG A 124 -4.84 9.89 -4.39
C ARG A 124 -5.36 10.67 -5.60
N ASP A 125 -6.10 11.75 -5.37
CA ASP A 125 -6.64 12.59 -6.45
C ASP A 125 -5.51 13.23 -7.29
N GLU A 126 -4.45 13.72 -6.64
CA GLU A 126 -3.27 14.26 -7.34
C GLU A 126 -2.56 13.20 -8.22
N ILE A 127 -2.54 11.93 -7.78
CA ILE A 127 -1.98 10.84 -8.57
C ILE A 127 -2.90 10.53 -9.75
N ASP A 128 -4.20 10.40 -9.52
CA ASP A 128 -5.17 10.15 -10.59
C ASP A 128 -5.10 11.26 -11.66
N GLU A 129 -4.97 12.54 -11.25
CA GLU A 129 -4.76 13.68 -12.15
C GLU A 129 -3.42 13.59 -12.92
N LYS A 130 -2.31 13.25 -12.24
CA LYS A 130 -0.98 13.09 -12.88
C LYS A 130 -1.02 12.09 -14.04
N TYR A 131 -1.78 11.00 -13.88
CA TYR A 131 -1.86 9.93 -14.88
C TYR A 131 -3.10 10.03 -15.80
N GLY A 132 -3.97 11.02 -15.60
CA GLY A 132 -5.15 11.25 -16.44
C GLY A 132 -6.26 10.21 -16.25
N ILE A 133 -6.40 9.66 -15.06
CA ILE A 133 -7.42 8.66 -14.74
C ILE A 133 -8.72 9.38 -14.39
N GLU A 134 -9.69 9.35 -15.31
CA GLU A 134 -11.04 9.84 -15.02
C GLU A 134 -11.84 8.79 -14.27
N GLN A 135 -12.31 9.12 -13.07
CA GLN A 135 -13.32 8.32 -12.37
C GLN A 135 -14.64 8.50 -13.11
N VAL A 136 -15.15 7.45 -13.77
CA VAL A 136 -16.50 7.47 -14.33
C VAL A 136 -17.47 7.54 -13.15
N THR A 137 -17.96 8.74 -12.84
CA THR A 137 -19.03 8.94 -11.88
C THR A 137 -20.27 8.23 -12.42
N THR A 138 -20.43 6.96 -12.05
CA THR A 138 -21.71 6.28 -12.21
C THR A 138 -22.65 6.99 -11.25
N GLU A 139 -23.66 7.70 -11.77
CA GLU A 139 -24.70 8.30 -10.94
C GLU A 139 -25.19 7.25 -9.94
N PRO A 140 -25.42 7.61 -8.66
CA PRO A 140 -25.82 6.64 -7.66
C PRO A 140 -27.07 5.92 -8.16
N ALA A 141 -26.95 4.61 -8.40
CA ALA A 141 -28.10 3.77 -8.61
C ALA A 141 -28.98 3.93 -7.37
N ASP A 142 -30.21 4.42 -7.58
CA ASP A 142 -31.23 4.69 -6.57
C ASP A 142 -31.10 3.77 -5.35
N GLU A 143 -30.62 4.29 -4.22
CA GLU A 143 -30.42 3.53 -2.97
C GLU A 143 -31.73 2.91 -2.43
N ARG A 144 -32.88 3.34 -2.97
CA ARG A 144 -34.20 2.73 -2.75
C ARG A 144 -34.30 1.29 -3.25
N ALA A 145 -33.50 0.87 -4.23
CA ALA A 145 -33.52 -0.50 -4.75
C ALA A 145 -32.76 -1.48 -3.84
N ALA A 146 -31.76 -1.03 -3.09
CA ALA A 146 -30.94 -1.89 -2.23
C ALA A 146 -31.64 -2.26 -0.90
N ALA A 147 -32.58 -1.44 -0.42
CA ALA A 147 -33.32 -1.70 0.81
C ALA A 147 -34.45 -2.76 0.67
N ALA A 148 -34.83 -3.13 -0.55
CA ALA A 148 -35.94 -4.05 -0.81
C ALA A 148 -35.55 -5.54 -0.79
N ALA A 149 -34.27 -5.89 -0.67
CA ALA A 149 -33.79 -7.27 -0.79
C ALA A 149 -33.54 -8.01 0.56
N ALA A 150 -33.99 -7.45 1.69
CA ALA A 150 -33.68 -7.98 3.03
C ALA A 150 -34.78 -8.83 3.69
N ASP A 151 -35.94 -9.05 3.06
CA ASP A 151 -37.08 -9.78 3.65
C ASP A 151 -37.45 -11.08 2.90
N GLY A 152 -36.46 -11.88 2.54
CA GLY A 152 -36.66 -13.18 1.90
C GLY A 152 -36.96 -14.33 2.87
N GLY A 153 -37.71 -14.10 3.95
CA GLY A 153 -38.15 -15.16 4.86
C GLY A 153 -39.38 -15.87 4.30
N THR A 154 -39.23 -17.10 3.81
CA THR A 154 -40.36 -17.99 3.56
C THR A 154 -40.65 -18.79 4.82
N ASP A 155 -41.83 -18.58 5.40
CA ASP A 155 -42.38 -19.43 6.47
C ASP A 155 -42.59 -20.86 5.92
N GLU A 156 -41.88 -21.83 6.47
CA GLU A 156 -42.28 -23.25 6.51
C GLU A 156 -42.76 -23.61 7.91
#